data_AF-A0A424N401-F1
#
_entry.id   AF-A0A424N401-F1
#
_cell.length_a   1.000
_cell.length_b   1.000
_cell.length_c   1.000
_cell.angle_alpha   90.00
_cell.angle_beta   90.00
_cell.angle_gamma   90.00
#
_symmetry.space_group_name_H-M   'P 1'
#
loop_
_entity.id
_entity.type
_entity.pdbx_description
1 polymer ?
#
loop_
_entity_poly.entity_id
_entity_poly.type
_entity_poly.pdbx_seq_one_letter_code
_entity_poly.pdbx_strand_id
1 'polypeptide(L)'
;MAEQSYFDKSSNTGIRHLINATRFSMHGLKSAFMHESAFRQELALLVCLIPVGLIISSSLKEFVLLMAVSVFVLVVELLNSAIEAVVDRISVEHHPKSG
;
A
#
# COMPACT_ATOMS: atom_id res chain seq x y z
N MET A 1 -40.87 -11.65 -21.60
CA MET A 1 -40.34 -12.28 -20.38
C MET A 1 -38.83 -12.06 -20.42
N ALA A 2 -38.38 -10.93 -19.88
CA ALA A 2 -37.83 -10.81 -18.51
C ALA A 2 -36.41 -11.39 -18.48
N GLU A 3 -35.36 -10.72 -18.00
CA GLU A 3 -35.18 -9.38 -17.45
C GLU A 3 -33.66 -9.15 -17.49
N GLN A 4 -33.30 -7.89 -17.67
CA GLN A 4 -31.99 -7.28 -17.49
C GLN A 4 -31.06 -7.99 -16.46
N SER A 5 -29.83 -8.28 -16.87
CA SER A 5 -28.68 -8.10 -15.98
C SER A 5 -27.44 -7.77 -16.82
N TYR A 6 -27.55 -6.67 -17.57
CA TYR A 6 -26.37 -5.87 -17.90
C TYR A 6 -25.66 -5.60 -16.58
N PHE A 7 -24.43 -6.08 -16.47
CA PHE A 7 -23.54 -5.78 -15.36
C PHE A 7 -23.34 -4.27 -15.34
N ASP A 8 -24.17 -3.56 -14.57
CA ASP A 8 -24.10 -2.12 -14.47
C ASP A 8 -22.88 -1.76 -13.62
N LYS A 9 -21.73 -1.71 -14.29
CA LYS A 9 -20.46 -1.22 -13.78
C LYS A 9 -20.49 0.31 -13.54
N SER A 10 -21.66 0.96 -13.55
CA SER A 10 -21.79 2.40 -13.28
C SER A 10 -22.16 2.75 -11.83
N SER A 11 -22.52 1.78 -10.99
CA SER A 11 -22.96 2.04 -9.60
C SER A 11 -21.84 2.44 -8.61
N ASN A 12 -20.58 2.46 -9.06
CA ASN A 12 -19.43 3.00 -8.33
C ASN A 12 -18.75 4.11 -9.15
N THR A 13 -19.46 5.18 -9.44
CA THR A 13 -18.90 6.39 -10.08
C THR A 13 -19.00 7.58 -9.11
N GLY A 14 -18.06 8.53 -9.22
CA GLY A 14 -18.01 9.72 -8.36
C GLY A 14 -17.50 9.48 -6.94
N ILE A 15 -18.07 10.20 -5.96
CA ILE A 15 -17.61 10.24 -4.56
C ILE A 15 -17.63 8.84 -3.91
N ARG A 16 -18.61 8.00 -4.25
CA ARG A 16 -18.70 6.62 -3.71
C ARG A 16 -17.51 5.75 -4.11
N HIS A 17 -17.00 5.92 -5.34
CA HIS A 17 -15.78 5.25 -5.78
C HIS A 17 -14.56 5.70 -4.99
N LEU A 18 -14.40 7.02 -4.82
CA LEU A 18 -13.29 7.59 -4.04
C LEU A 18 -13.31 7.06 -2.60
N ILE A 19 -14.48 7.08 -1.94
CA ILE A 19 -14.61 6.54 -0.57
C ILE A 19 -14.24 5.06 -0.53
N ASN A 20 -14.74 4.25 -1.47
CA ASN A 20 -14.41 2.83 -1.52
C ASN A 20 -12.91 2.61 -1.75
N ALA A 21 -12.31 3.32 -2.70
CA ALA A 21 -10.87 3.26 -2.98
C ALA A 21 -10.05 3.62 -1.75
N THR A 22 -10.36 4.72 -1.07
CA THR A 22 -9.70 5.13 0.18
C THR A 22 -9.85 4.07 1.27
N ARG A 23 -11.03 3.45 1.42
CA ARG A 23 -11.24 2.37 2.39
C ARG A 23 -10.40 1.12 2.09
N PHE A 24 -10.26 0.75 0.81
CA PHE A 24 -9.40 -0.36 0.40
C PHE A 24 -7.92 -0.03 0.65
N SER A 25 -7.46 1.17 0.28
CA SER A 25 -6.10 1.62 0.57
C SER A 25 -5.80 1.62 2.07
N MET A 26 -6.74 2.08 2.91
CA MET A 26 -6.58 2.08 4.36
C MET A 26 -6.53 0.66 4.93
N HIS A 27 -7.28 -0.28 4.36
CA HIS A 27 -7.20 -1.69 4.75
C HIS A 27 -5.83 -2.28 4.43
N GLY A 28 -5.30 -2.01 3.22
CA GLY A 28 -3.96 -2.45 2.83
C GLY A 28 -2.88 -1.88 3.75
N LEU A 29 -2.94 -0.57 4.03
CA LEU A 29 -2.00 0.10 4.92
C LEU A 29 -2.07 -0.46 6.36
N LYS A 30 -3.28 -0.68 6.87
CA LYS A 30 -3.48 -1.30 8.18
C LYS A 30 -2.91 -2.73 8.23
N SER A 31 -3.14 -3.51 7.18
CA SER A 31 -2.60 -4.87 7.06
C SER A 31 -1.07 -4.85 7.10
N ALA A 32 -0.44 -4.00 6.28
CA ALA A 32 1.00 -3.86 6.25
C ALA A 32 1.57 -3.43 7.61
N PHE A 33 0.96 -2.45 8.27
CA PHE A 33 1.39 -2.04 9.61
C PHE A 33 1.32 -3.19 10.64
N MET A 34 0.29 -4.02 10.58
CA MET A 34 0.11 -5.12 11.54
C MET A 34 1.00 -6.33 11.24
N HIS A 35 1.17 -6.68 9.97
CA HIS A 35 1.81 -7.93 9.56
C HIS A 35 3.27 -7.77 9.13
N GLU A 36 3.65 -6.62 8.56
CA GLU A 36 4.99 -6.40 8.02
C GLU A 36 5.89 -5.65 9.01
N SER A 37 6.85 -6.37 9.61
CA SER A 37 7.82 -5.76 10.52
C SER A 37 8.73 -4.75 9.82
N ALA A 38 9.11 -5.04 8.57
CA ALA A 38 9.95 -4.15 7.77
C ALA A 38 9.25 -2.82 7.49
N PHE A 39 7.97 -2.85 7.08
CA PHE A 39 7.15 -1.65 6.92
C PHE A 39 7.10 -0.78 8.19
N ARG A 40 6.96 -1.38 9.37
CA ARG A 40 6.98 -0.63 10.64
C ARG A 40 8.33 0.02 10.92
N GLN A 41 9.42 -0.67 10.63
CA GLN A 41 10.78 -0.15 10.81
C GLN A 41 11.03 1.03 9.87
N GLU A 42 10.68 0.90 8.59
CA GLU A 42 10.79 1.99 7.63
C GLU A 42 9.90 3.18 7.97
N LEU A 43 8.67 2.93 8.44
CA LEU A 43 7.78 4.02 8.86
C LEU A 43 8.34 4.76 10.09
N ALA A 44 8.91 4.04 11.05
CA ALA A 44 9.59 4.65 12.18
C ALA A 44 10.82 5.47 11.73
N LEU A 45 11.60 4.95 10.77
CA LEU A 45 12.70 5.68 10.15
C LEU A 45 12.22 6.94 9.44
N LEU A 46 11.12 6.90 8.68
CA LEU A 46 10.53 8.07 8.05
C LEU A 46 10.15 9.13 9.09
N VAL A 47 9.51 8.74 10.20
CA VAL A 47 9.15 9.65 11.29
C VAL A 47 10.40 10.31 11.89
N CYS A 48 11.49 9.56 12.08
CA CYS A 48 12.77 10.10 12.52
C CYS A 48 13.45 10.98 11.46
N LEU A 49 13.27 10.66 10.18
CA LEU A 49 13.84 11.42 9.06
C LEU A 49 13.15 12.77 8.85
N ILE A 50 11.92 12.98 9.33
CA ILE A 50 11.26 14.29 9.24
C ILE A 50 12.06 15.37 10.00
N PRO A 51 12.33 15.26 11.33
CA PRO A 51 13.11 16.27 12.03
C PRO A 51 14.57 16.32 11.55
N VAL A 52 15.18 15.17 11.24
CA VAL A 52 16.54 15.13 10.67
C VAL A 52 16.59 15.86 9.34
N GLY A 53 15.63 15.59 8.45
CA GLY A 53 15.47 16.23 7.15
C GLY A 53 15.35 17.73 7.28
N LEU A 54 14.53 18.23 8.21
CA LEU A 54 14.38 19.66 8.46
C LEU A 54 15.68 20.33 8.95
N ILE A 55 16.53 19.60 9.68
CA ILE A 55 17.82 20.11 10.17
C ILE A 55 18.88 20.11 9.07
N ILE A 56 18.94 19.07 8.24
CA ILE A 56 20.03 18.89 7.25
C ILE A 56 19.73 19.52 5.89
N SER A 57 18.47 19.74 5.54
CA SER A 57 18.10 20.31 4.25
C SER A 57 18.46 21.79 4.20
N SER A 58 19.17 22.21 3.16
CA SER A 58 19.50 23.63 2.93
C SER A 58 18.35 24.38 2.23
N SER A 59 17.40 23.65 1.65
CA SER A 59 16.22 24.22 1.00
C SER A 59 14.99 23.31 1.09
N LEU A 60 13.81 23.89 0.91
CA LEU A 60 12.55 23.12 0.85
C LEU A 60 12.56 22.07 -0.27
N LYS A 61 13.26 22.32 -1.38
CA LYS A 61 13.37 21.37 -2.50
C LYS A 61 14.13 20.11 -2.08
N GLU A 62 15.24 20.27 -1.38
CA GLU A 62 16.02 19.14 -0.84
C GLU A 62 15.22 18.34 0.18
N PHE A 63 14.51 19.03 1.09
CA PHE A 63 13.63 18.38 2.06
C PHE A 63 12.54 17.55 1.36
N VAL A 64 11.85 18.13 0.38
CA VAL A 64 10.79 17.45 -0.37
C VAL A 64 11.35 16.25 -1.15
N LEU A 65 12.53 16.38 -1.76
CA LEU A 65 13.19 15.26 -2.44
C LEU A 65 13.54 14.13 -1.47
N LEU A 66 14.08 14.46 -0.29
CA LEU A 66 14.42 13.48 0.73
C LEU A 66 13.16 12.74 1.20
N MET A 67 12.09 13.47 1.53
CA MET A 67 10.80 12.89 1.91
C MET A 67 10.18 12.06 0.78
N ALA A 68 10.27 12.51 -0.48
CA ALA A 68 9.73 11.79 -1.63
C ALA A 68 10.43 10.44 -1.82
N VAL A 69 11.76 10.40 -1.71
CA VAL A 69 12.53 9.14 -1.79
C VAL A 69 12.19 8.23 -0.61
N SER A 70 12.11 8.75 0.62
CA SER A 70 11.76 7.94 1.79
C SER A 70 10.35 7.34 1.70
N VAL A 71 9.37 8.09 1.20
CA VAL A 71 8.02 7.57 0.94
C VAL A 71 8.02 6.57 -0.23
N PHE A 72 8.84 6.80 -1.25
CA PHE A 72 8.96 5.86 -2.37
C PHE A 72 9.47 4.47 -1.93
N VAL A 73 10.43 4.44 -0.99
CA VAL A 73 10.91 3.18 -0.40
C VAL A 73 9.76 2.43 0.30
N LEU A 74 8.96 3.10 1.12
CA LEU A 74 7.76 2.49 1.75
C LEU A 74 6.77 1.93 0.72
N VAL A 75 6.59 2.63 -0.41
CA VAL A 75 5.73 2.13 -1.50
C VAL A 75 6.31 0.87 -2.12
N VAL A 76 7.62 0.82 -2.37
CA VAL A 76 8.30 -0.37 -2.90
C VAL A 76 8.19 -1.55 -1.93
N GLU A 77 8.31 -1.30 -0.62
CA GLU A 77 8.15 -2.34 0.40
C GLU A 77 6.73 -2.92 0.39
N LEU A 78 5.70 -2.05 0.33
CA LEU A 78 4.31 -2.50 0.19
C LEU A 78 4.08 -3.32 -1.09
N LEU A 79 4.74 -2.96 -2.18
CA LEU A 79 4.68 -3.71 -3.44
C LEU A 79 5.36 -5.07 -3.31
N ASN A 80 6.52 -5.14 -2.66
CA ASN A 80 7.23 -6.40 -2.40
C ASN A 80 6.36 -7.35 -1.58
N SER A 81 5.83 -6.91 -0.42
CA SER A 81 4.95 -7.74 0.41
C SER A 81 3.67 -8.16 -0.32
N ALA A 82 3.11 -7.30 -1.17
CA ALA A 82 1.93 -7.64 -1.97
C ALA A 82 2.25 -8.72 -3.02
N ILE A 83 3.41 -8.64 -3.69
CA ILE A 83 3.86 -9.65 -4.64
C ILE A 83 4.13 -10.97 -3.91
N GLU A 84 4.82 -10.95 -2.76
CA GLU A 84 5.07 -12.12 -1.92
C GLU A 84 3.76 -12.79 -1.51
N ALA A 85 2.77 -12.03 -1.03
CA ALA A 85 1.46 -12.56 -0.67
C ALA A 85 0.73 -13.22 -1.86
N VAL A 86 0.87 -12.65 -3.07
CA VAL A 86 0.29 -13.25 -4.29
C VAL A 86 1.02 -14.54 -4.68
N VAL A 87 2.36 -14.54 -4.64
CA VAL A 87 3.19 -15.70 -4.96
C VAL A 87 2.95 -16.83 -3.97
N ASP A 88 2.88 -16.55 -2.67
CA ASP A 88 2.56 -17.53 -1.63
C ASP A 88 1.18 -18.14 -1.84
N ARG A 89 0.19 -17.32 -2.22
CA ARG A 89 -1.17 -17.81 -2.50
C ARG A 89 -1.20 -18.78 -3.69
N ILE A 90 -0.49 -18.47 -4.77
CA ILE A 90 -0.40 -19.35 -5.95
C ILE A 90 0.34 -20.65 -5.60
N SER A 91 1.43 -20.54 -4.83
CA SER A 91 2.22 -21.70 -4.38
C SER A 91 1.41 -22.64 -3.48
N VAL A 92 0.58 -22.10 -2.59
CA VAL A 92 -0.33 -22.88 -1.73
C VAL A 92 -1.43 -23.59 -2.54
N GLU A 93 -1.90 -22.98 -3.64
CA GLU A 93 -2.93 -23.57 -4.51
C GLU A 93 -2.40 -24.73 -5.36
N HIS A 94 -1.09 -24.78 -5.63
CA HIS A 94 -0.43 -25.85 -6.37
C HIS A 94 -0.01 -27.07 -5.52
N HIS A 95 -0.16 -27.02 -4.19
CA HIS A 95 0.17 -28.14 -3.31
C HIS A 95 -0.96 -28.46 -2.31
N PRO A 96 -1.87 -29.41 -2.61
CA PRO A 96 -2.57 -30.12 -1.54
C PRO A 96 -1.53 -30.96 -0.80
N LYS A 97 -1.39 -30.69 0.50
CA LYS A 97 -0.50 -31.37 1.45
C LYS A 97 -0.10 -32.79 1.02
N SER A 98 1.17 -32.96 0.67
CA SER A 98 1.80 -34.28 0.54
C SER A 98 2.94 -34.34 1.56
N GLY A 99 2.61 -34.69 2.80
CA GLY A 99 3.55 -34.86 3.92
C GLY A 99 3.43 -33.78 4.97
#